data_AF-A0A918FNN8-F1
#
_entry.id   AF-A0A918FNN8-F1
#
_cell.length_a   1.000
_cell.length_b   1.000
_cell.length_c   1.000
_cell.angle_alpha   90.00
_cell.angle_beta   90.00
_cell.angle_gamma   90.00
#
_symmetry.space_group_name_H-M   'P 1'
#
loop_
_entity.id
_entity.type
_entity.pdbx_description
1 polymer ?
#
loop_
_entity_poly.entity_id
_entity_poly.type
_entity_poly.pdbx_seq_one_letter_code
_entity_poly.pdbx_strand_id
1 'polypeptide(L)'
;MIRTSYDAPDTLTRPNAWRSEAACLREDANLFFPDGTTGPWLVIIEQAKAVCRSCPVIESCLKFAMESRATDGIFGGLTTDERHGYRRSSAYRRAQPPNRSTPQAAPKTLTEAFARHTKRAEDGHLLWYGGEKLKFQGAIYTALQAAFIVAHGREPDGPVRRTCGIDCYRGDHLTDSVIRERHAAAQKAAKPAREPAKCGTRSGYQKHVREKTVICGPCRQANTDADRRLRRTGTTKVAV
;
A
#
# COMPACT_ATOMS: atom_id res chain seq x y z
N MET A 1 4.43 -34.48 20.98
CA MET A 1 3.67 -33.89 22.10
C MET A 1 4.31 -32.55 22.42
N ILE A 2 3.54 -31.48 22.21
CA ILE A 2 3.98 -30.08 22.26
C ILE A 2 4.26 -29.72 23.72
N ARG A 3 5.50 -29.30 24.04
CA ARG A 3 5.83 -28.65 25.32
C ARG A 3 5.28 -27.23 25.26
N THR A 4 4.12 -27.00 25.85
CA THR A 4 3.59 -25.67 26.19
C THR A 4 4.53 -25.03 27.22
N SER A 5 5.42 -24.17 26.77
CA SER A 5 6.21 -23.29 27.64
C SER A 5 5.35 -22.10 28.08
N TYR A 6 4.58 -22.27 29.15
CA TYR A 6 3.83 -21.20 29.81
C TYR A 6 4.39 -20.80 31.19
N ASP A 7 5.66 -21.15 31.47
CA ASP A 7 6.36 -20.70 32.67
C ASP A 7 7.57 -19.84 32.28
N ALA A 8 7.31 -18.56 31.99
CA ALA A 8 8.33 -17.53 32.03
C ALA A 8 8.28 -16.84 33.41
N PRO A 9 9.40 -16.74 34.14
CA PRO A 9 9.42 -16.18 35.49
C PRO A 9 8.97 -14.71 35.51
N ASP A 10 8.28 -14.33 36.59
CA ASP A 10 7.52 -13.08 36.79
C ASP A 10 8.38 -11.81 36.97
N THR A 11 9.55 -11.77 36.33
CA THR A 11 10.55 -10.69 36.46
C THR A 11 10.58 -9.74 35.26
N LEU A 12 9.81 -10.03 34.20
CA LEU A 12 9.56 -9.09 33.10
C LEU A 12 8.23 -8.39 33.38
N THR A 13 8.24 -7.08 33.68
CA THR A 13 7.02 -6.27 33.75
C THR A 13 6.27 -6.41 32.43
N ARG A 14 5.25 -7.28 32.40
CA ARG A 14 4.52 -7.57 31.17
C ARG A 14 3.81 -6.27 30.73
N PRO A 15 3.98 -5.81 29.48
CA PRO A 15 3.19 -4.70 29.00
C PRO A 15 1.71 -5.08 29.15
N ASN A 16 0.97 -4.26 29.92
CA ASN A 16 -0.43 -4.46 30.33
C ASN A 16 -0.70 -5.35 31.55
N ALA A 17 0.26 -5.57 32.45
CA ALA A 17 0.02 -6.26 33.74
C ALA A 17 -1.16 -5.66 34.53
N TRP A 18 -1.39 -4.34 34.46
CA TRP A 18 -2.52 -3.67 35.09
C TRP A 18 -3.90 -4.21 34.66
N ARG A 19 -4.02 -4.86 33.49
CA ARG A 19 -5.32 -5.36 33.01
C ARG A 19 -5.87 -6.48 33.88
N SER A 20 -5.03 -7.27 34.54
CA SER A 20 -5.51 -8.35 35.42
C SER A 20 -6.19 -7.85 36.68
N GLU A 21 -6.02 -6.57 37.02
CA GLU A 21 -6.65 -5.91 38.18
C GLU A 21 -7.93 -5.13 37.80
N ALA A 22 -8.36 -5.19 36.54
CA ALA A 22 -9.51 -4.43 36.07
C ALA A 22 -10.84 -4.94 36.65
N ALA A 23 -11.60 -4.06 37.30
CA ALA A 23 -12.88 -4.40 37.92
C ALA A 23 -13.91 -4.95 36.91
N CYS A 24 -13.85 -4.48 35.65
CA CYS A 24 -14.74 -4.92 34.58
C CYS A 24 -14.58 -6.39 34.17
N LEU A 25 -13.51 -7.08 34.60
CA LEU A 25 -13.34 -8.52 34.36
C LEU A 25 -14.43 -9.38 35.05
N ARG A 26 -15.12 -8.81 36.03
CA ARG A 26 -16.21 -9.48 36.78
C ARG A 26 -17.60 -9.11 36.26
N GLU A 27 -17.69 -8.31 35.21
CA GLU A 27 -18.93 -7.80 34.64
C GLU A 27 -19.12 -8.33 33.21
N ASP A 28 -20.32 -8.16 32.64
CA ASP A 28 -20.57 -8.47 31.23
C ASP A 28 -19.82 -7.49 30.31
N ALA A 29 -19.12 -8.01 29.30
CA ALA A 29 -18.42 -7.21 28.32
C ALA A 29 -19.36 -6.25 27.57
N ASN A 30 -20.59 -6.69 27.26
CA ASN A 30 -21.58 -5.89 26.52
C ASN A 30 -21.94 -4.59 27.26
N LEU A 31 -21.80 -4.55 28.59
CA LEU A 31 -22.00 -3.34 29.38
C LEU A 31 -21.09 -2.19 28.93
N PHE A 32 -19.87 -2.50 28.49
CA PHE A 32 -18.85 -1.53 28.10
C PHE A 32 -18.88 -1.19 26.61
N PHE A 33 -19.73 -1.86 25.81
CA PHE A 33 -19.88 -1.64 24.36
C PHE A 33 -21.37 -1.42 24.02
N PRO A 34 -21.97 -0.29 24.44
CA PRO A 34 -23.37 -0.01 24.15
C PRO A 34 -23.59 0.27 22.65
N ASP A 35 -24.70 -0.22 22.09
CA ASP A 35 -25.03 -0.03 20.66
C ASP A 35 -25.47 1.40 20.32
N GLY A 36 -25.62 2.26 21.32
CA GLY A 36 -26.04 3.65 21.15
C GLY A 36 -25.60 4.57 22.28
N THR A 37 -25.77 5.88 22.07
CA THR A 37 -25.36 6.94 23.01
C THR A 37 -26.53 7.76 23.56
N THR A 38 -27.76 7.41 23.22
CA THR A 38 -28.98 8.16 23.56
C THR A 38 -30.08 7.26 24.12
N GLY A 39 -31.06 7.86 24.79
CA GLY A 39 -32.24 7.16 25.27
C GLY A 39 -31.90 6.05 26.28
N PRO A 40 -32.40 4.81 26.12
CA PRO A 40 -32.16 3.70 27.05
C PRO A 40 -30.67 3.40 27.30
N TRP A 41 -29.81 3.68 26.31
CA TRP A 41 -28.38 3.43 26.39
C TRP A 41 -27.67 4.32 27.41
N LEU A 42 -28.25 5.48 27.78
CA LEU A 42 -27.67 6.35 28.82
C LEU A 42 -27.57 5.64 30.17
N VAL A 43 -28.53 4.77 30.49
CA VAL A 43 -28.52 3.98 31.73
C VAL A 43 -27.40 2.96 31.70
N ILE A 44 -27.20 2.28 30.58
CA ILE A 44 -26.13 1.29 30.36
C ILE A 44 -24.75 1.97 30.44
N ILE A 45 -24.62 3.13 29.80
CA ILE A 45 -23.39 3.94 29.86
C ILE A 45 -23.09 4.34 31.31
N GLU A 46 -24.09 4.78 32.08
CA GLU A 46 -23.89 5.18 33.47
C GLU A 46 -23.53 4.00 34.36
N GLN A 47 -24.12 2.83 34.13
CA GLN A 47 -23.76 1.59 34.82
C GLN A 47 -22.29 1.20 34.54
N ALA A 48 -21.87 1.22 33.28
CA ALA A 48 -20.47 0.95 32.92
C ALA A 48 -19.50 1.96 33.55
N LYS A 49 -19.89 3.25 33.57
CA LYS A 49 -19.12 4.29 34.25
C LYS A 49 -19.04 4.09 35.76
N ALA A 50 -20.10 3.59 36.39
CA ALA A 50 -20.09 3.26 37.81
C ALA A 50 -19.04 2.20 38.13
N VAL A 51 -18.91 1.16 37.31
CA VAL A 51 -17.84 0.16 37.43
C VAL A 51 -16.47 0.79 37.22
N CYS A 52 -16.34 1.69 36.24
CA CYS A 52 -15.07 2.37 35.99
C CYS A 52 -14.63 3.22 37.19
N ARG A 53 -15.56 3.92 37.87
CA ARG A 53 -15.26 4.80 39.01
C ARG A 53 -14.68 4.06 40.22
N SER A 54 -14.99 2.78 40.38
CA SER A 54 -14.42 1.92 41.44
C SER A 54 -13.22 1.10 40.98
N CYS A 55 -12.82 1.22 39.72
CA CYS A 55 -11.76 0.40 39.13
C CYS A 55 -10.35 0.92 39.52
N PRO A 56 -9.48 0.09 40.14
CA PRO A 56 -8.16 0.54 40.60
C PRO A 56 -7.22 0.94 39.45
N VAL A 57 -7.52 0.49 38.24
CA VAL A 57 -6.69 0.71 37.05
C VAL A 57 -7.31 1.68 36.04
N ILE A 58 -8.25 2.53 36.50
CA ILE A 58 -8.96 3.49 35.64
C ILE A 58 -8.00 4.41 34.86
N GLU A 59 -6.94 4.90 35.51
CA GLU A 59 -5.95 5.79 34.88
C GLU A 59 -5.13 5.07 33.81
N SER A 60 -4.62 3.87 34.12
CA SER A 60 -3.89 3.01 33.19
C SER A 60 -4.75 2.62 31.98
N CYS A 61 -6.03 2.33 32.22
CA CYS A 61 -7.03 2.04 31.20
C CYS A 61 -7.28 3.25 30.29
N LEU A 62 -7.48 4.44 30.86
CA LEU A 62 -7.66 5.67 30.10
C LEU A 62 -6.43 5.97 29.25
N LYS A 63 -5.23 5.89 29.83
CA LYS A 63 -3.97 6.10 29.13
C LYS A 63 -3.83 5.14 27.94
N PHE A 64 -4.07 3.85 28.16
CA PHE A 64 -4.04 2.85 27.11
C PHE A 64 -5.04 3.16 25.98
N ALA A 65 -6.29 3.54 26.31
CA ALA A 65 -7.30 3.88 25.31
C ALA A 65 -6.94 5.15 24.51
N MET A 66 -6.25 6.11 25.14
CA MET A 66 -5.76 7.29 24.47
C MET A 66 -4.60 6.99 23.51
N GLU A 67 -3.64 6.16 23.93
CA GLU A 67 -2.45 5.78 23.14
C GLU A 67 -2.82 4.87 21.96
N SER A 68 -3.63 3.83 22.20
CA SER A 68 -4.06 2.87 21.19
C SER A 68 -5.11 3.41 20.21
N ARG A 69 -5.68 4.58 20.51
CA ARG A 69 -6.81 5.17 19.78
C ARG A 69 -8.03 4.25 19.69
N ALA A 70 -8.37 3.59 20.81
CA ALA A 70 -9.57 2.77 20.92
C ALA A 70 -10.82 3.50 20.38
N THR A 71 -11.44 2.91 19.36
CA THR A 71 -12.48 3.54 18.52
C THR A 71 -13.89 3.35 19.03
N ASP A 72 -14.11 2.36 19.88
CA ASP A 72 -15.43 2.03 20.41
C ASP A 72 -15.37 1.76 21.92
N GLY A 73 -16.52 1.65 22.57
CA GLY A 73 -16.69 1.26 23.96
C GLY A 73 -16.30 2.31 25.00
N ILE A 74 -16.48 1.95 26.26
CA ILE A 74 -16.22 2.77 27.45
C ILE A 74 -14.89 2.35 28.07
N PHE A 75 -13.94 3.28 28.10
CA PHE A 75 -12.59 3.04 28.60
C PHE A 75 -12.20 4.13 29.59
N GLY A 76 -11.67 3.75 30.75
CA GLY A 76 -11.24 4.70 31.77
C GLY A 76 -12.37 5.65 32.21
N GLY A 77 -13.62 5.17 32.23
CA GLY A 77 -14.80 5.95 32.57
C GLY A 77 -15.30 6.92 31.49
N LEU A 78 -14.73 6.89 30.28
CA LEU A 78 -15.13 7.78 29.18
C LEU A 78 -15.67 6.99 27.99
N THR A 79 -16.77 7.48 27.42
CA THR A 79 -17.26 7.04 26.10
C THR A 79 -16.33 7.48 24.98
N THR A 80 -16.49 6.93 23.78
CA THR A 80 -15.74 7.35 22.59
C THR A 80 -15.81 8.88 22.35
N ASP A 81 -17.01 9.46 22.43
CA ASP A 81 -17.21 10.89 22.22
C ASP A 81 -16.58 11.76 23.31
N GLU A 82 -16.65 11.30 24.56
CA GLU A 82 -15.99 11.97 25.67
C GLU A 82 -14.47 11.89 25.55
N ARG A 83 -13.91 10.74 25.10
CA ARG A 83 -12.48 10.63 24.79
C ARG A 83 -12.09 11.58 23.65
N HIS A 84 -12.93 11.74 22.64
CA HIS A 84 -12.70 12.71 21.57
C HIS A 84 -12.71 14.15 22.10
N GLY A 85 -13.65 14.51 22.97
CA GLY A 85 -13.70 15.80 23.65
C GLY A 85 -12.46 16.02 24.53
N TYR A 86 -12.06 15.02 25.29
CA TYR A 86 -10.90 15.04 26.17
C TYR A 86 -9.60 15.32 25.40
N ARG A 87 -9.39 14.66 24.24
CA ARG A 87 -8.26 14.93 23.34
C ARG A 87 -8.22 16.36 22.81
N ARG A 88 -9.38 16.99 22.62
CA ARG A 88 -9.49 18.38 22.14
C ARG A 88 -9.25 19.41 23.24
N SER A 89 -9.35 19.02 24.51
CA SER A 89 -9.13 19.93 25.64
C SER A 89 -7.70 20.46 25.71
N SER A 90 -7.54 21.74 26.02
CA SER A 90 -6.25 22.39 26.21
C SER A 90 -5.45 21.77 27.37
N ALA A 91 -6.15 21.30 28.41
CA ALA A 91 -5.57 20.63 29.56
C ALA A 91 -4.88 19.30 29.18
N TYR A 92 -5.55 18.43 28.41
CA TYR A 92 -4.93 17.20 27.91
C TYR A 92 -3.73 17.49 27.00
N ARG A 93 -3.86 18.45 26.09
CA ARG A 93 -2.77 18.84 25.18
C ARG A 93 -1.54 19.38 25.92
N ARG A 94 -1.74 20.01 27.08
CA ARG A 94 -0.68 20.56 27.94
C ARG A 94 -0.06 19.51 28.87
N ALA A 95 -0.87 18.55 29.34
CA ALA A 95 -0.44 17.45 30.19
C ALA A 95 0.21 16.29 29.42
N GLN A 96 -0.04 16.20 28.11
CA GLN A 96 0.59 15.19 27.28
C GLN A 96 2.08 15.51 27.12
N PRO A 97 3.00 14.61 27.51
CA PRO A 97 4.40 14.78 27.17
C PRO A 97 4.52 14.86 25.65
N PRO A 98 5.43 15.69 25.09
CA PRO A 98 5.67 15.69 23.65
C PRO A 98 5.90 14.25 23.22
N ASN A 99 5.12 13.80 22.24
CA ASN A 99 5.15 12.43 21.72
C ASN A 99 6.61 11.96 21.58
N ARG A 100 7.07 11.12 22.51
CA ARG A 100 8.43 10.54 22.50
C ARG A 100 8.54 9.40 21.50
N SER A 101 8.03 9.62 20.28
CA SER A 101 8.79 9.17 19.13
C SER A 101 10.09 9.98 19.22
N THR A 102 11.24 9.36 19.45
CA THR A 102 12.54 10.05 19.51
C THR A 102 12.55 11.15 18.44
N PRO A 103 12.86 12.42 18.75
CA PRO A 103 12.92 13.45 17.72
C PRO A 103 13.98 13.05 16.71
N GLN A 104 13.55 12.38 15.64
CA GLN A 104 14.42 11.90 14.60
C GLN A 104 14.79 13.16 13.82
N ALA A 105 16.01 13.65 14.09
CA ALA A 105 16.56 14.90 13.57
C ALA A 105 16.06 15.15 12.15
N ALA A 106 15.49 16.33 11.87
CA ALA A 106 14.83 16.59 10.58
C ALA A 106 15.70 16.13 9.39
N PRO A 107 15.11 15.47 8.37
CA PRO A 107 15.91 14.96 7.27
C PRO A 107 16.63 16.14 6.59
N LYS A 108 17.92 15.97 6.32
CA LYS A 108 18.74 16.99 5.65
C LYS A 108 18.74 16.84 4.14
N THR A 109 18.38 15.65 3.66
CA THR A 109 18.35 15.31 2.24
C THR A 109 17.01 14.69 1.84
N LEU A 110 16.68 14.79 0.56
CA LEU A 110 15.50 14.12 0.01
C LEU A 110 15.58 12.60 0.21
N THR A 111 16.77 12.02 0.13
CA THR A 111 17.03 10.60 0.42
C THR A 111 16.64 10.21 1.84
N GLU A 112 17.02 11.00 2.84
CA GLU A 112 16.63 10.75 4.23
C GLU A 112 15.12 10.92 4.43
N ALA A 113 14.53 11.94 3.82
CA ALA A 113 13.09 12.18 3.89
C ALA A 113 12.30 11.01 3.27
N PHE A 114 12.76 10.51 2.12
CA PHE A 114 12.18 9.37 1.43
C PHE A 114 12.38 8.06 2.20
N ALA A 115 13.56 7.83 2.79
CA ALA A 115 13.87 6.63 3.56
C ALA A 115 12.96 6.44 4.78
N ARG A 116 12.48 7.52 5.41
CA ARG A 116 11.53 7.45 6.54
C ARG A 116 10.17 6.85 6.17
N HIS A 117 9.82 6.89 4.89
CA HIS A 117 8.53 6.45 4.38
C HIS A 117 8.66 5.19 3.53
N THR A 118 9.80 4.51 3.57
CA THR A 118 10.01 3.29 2.79
C THR A 118 10.51 2.12 3.63
N LYS A 119 10.10 0.92 3.25
CA LYS A 119 10.59 -0.33 3.86
C LYS A 119 10.86 -1.36 2.76
N ARG A 120 11.92 -2.14 2.93
CA ARG A 120 12.19 -3.30 2.08
C ARG A 120 11.29 -4.46 2.49
N ALA A 121 10.60 -5.04 1.52
CA ALA A 121 9.87 -6.29 1.64
C ALA A 121 10.83 -7.49 1.51
N GLU A 122 10.37 -8.67 1.95
CA GLU A 122 11.15 -9.92 1.93
C GLU A 122 11.51 -10.36 0.51
N ASP A 123 10.63 -10.11 -0.45
CA ASP A 123 10.82 -10.37 -1.88
C ASP A 123 11.76 -9.36 -2.57
N GLY A 124 12.33 -8.44 -1.80
CA GLY A 124 13.19 -7.37 -2.29
C GLY A 124 12.46 -6.13 -2.79
N HIS A 125 11.14 -6.05 -2.86
CA HIS A 125 10.50 -4.80 -3.26
C HIS A 125 10.71 -3.68 -2.23
N LEU A 126 10.67 -2.43 -2.67
CA LEU A 126 10.70 -1.26 -1.79
C LEU A 126 9.30 -0.66 -1.73
N LEU A 127 8.65 -0.77 -0.58
CA LEU A 127 7.27 -0.35 -0.37
C LEU A 127 7.21 1.05 0.25
N TRP A 128 6.16 1.81 -0.07
CA TRP A 128 5.90 3.15 0.45
C TRP A 128 4.81 3.13 1.53
N TYR A 129 5.07 3.85 2.62
CA TYR A 129 4.16 4.00 3.77
C TYR A 129 3.95 5.46 4.16
N GLY A 130 4.36 6.40 3.31
CA GLY A 130 4.11 7.83 3.52
C GLY A 130 2.73 8.25 3.03
N GLY A 131 2.42 9.53 3.21
CA GLY A 131 1.22 10.14 2.63
C GLY A 131 1.28 10.22 1.10
N GLU A 132 0.24 10.78 0.49
CA GLU A 132 0.12 10.94 -0.96
C GLU A 132 1.26 11.77 -1.59
N LYS A 133 1.76 12.77 -0.84
CA LYS A 133 2.85 13.65 -1.25
C LYS A 133 3.94 13.66 -0.18
N LEU A 134 5.19 13.73 -0.63
CA LEU A 134 6.35 13.98 0.22
C LEU A 134 6.70 15.47 0.13
N LYS A 135 6.66 16.18 1.26
CA LYS A 135 7.09 17.58 1.33
C LYS A 135 8.50 17.64 1.89
N PHE A 136 9.41 18.30 1.19
CA PHE A 136 10.79 18.43 1.62
C PHE A 136 11.36 19.78 1.17
N GLN A 137 11.88 20.57 2.12
CA GLN A 137 12.48 21.90 1.88
C GLN A 137 11.62 22.82 1.00
N GLY A 138 10.30 22.85 1.24
CA GLY A 138 9.36 23.70 0.49
C GLY A 138 8.90 23.12 -0.85
N ALA A 139 9.55 22.09 -1.38
CA ALA A 139 9.11 21.36 -2.56
C ALA A 139 8.15 20.22 -2.21
N ILE A 140 7.26 19.90 -3.15
CA ILE A 140 6.28 18.81 -3.03
C ILE A 140 6.57 17.78 -4.12
N TYR A 141 6.82 16.54 -3.70
CA TYR A 141 7.12 15.43 -4.56
C TYR A 141 6.01 14.39 -4.50
N THR A 142 5.75 13.72 -5.61
CA THR A 142 5.09 12.41 -5.55
C THR A 142 6.07 11.35 -5.03
N ALA A 143 5.56 10.27 -4.43
CA ALA A 143 6.43 9.18 -3.95
C ALA A 143 7.29 8.57 -5.08
N LEU A 144 6.73 8.45 -6.30
CA LEU A 144 7.46 7.97 -7.48
C LEU A 144 8.54 8.94 -7.95
N GLN A 145 8.25 10.24 -7.94
CA GLN A 145 9.23 11.27 -8.31
C GLN A 145 10.38 11.31 -7.31
N ALA A 146 10.09 11.30 -6.01
CA ALA A 146 11.12 11.26 -4.96
C ALA A 146 11.98 9.99 -5.09
N ALA A 147 11.36 8.82 -5.28
CA ALA A 147 12.06 7.57 -5.50
C ALA A 147 12.98 7.61 -6.71
N PHE A 148 12.52 8.21 -7.82
CA PHE A 148 13.32 8.36 -9.03
C PHE A 148 14.53 9.27 -8.80
N ILE A 149 14.35 10.43 -8.17
CA ILE A 149 15.44 11.37 -7.86
C ILE A 149 16.47 10.71 -6.94
N VAL A 150 16.02 10.01 -5.90
CA VAL A 150 16.91 9.30 -4.95
C VAL A 150 17.73 8.22 -5.64
N ALA A 151 17.14 7.50 -6.60
CA ALA A 151 17.83 6.42 -7.30
C ALA A 151 18.75 6.87 -8.45
N HIS A 152 18.28 7.83 -9.24
CA HIS A 152 18.95 8.25 -10.49
C HIS A 152 19.74 9.55 -10.34
N GLY A 153 19.62 10.24 -9.20
CA GLY A 153 20.34 11.48 -8.91
C GLY A 153 19.93 12.69 -9.76
N ARG A 154 18.78 12.61 -10.45
CA ARG A 154 18.26 13.65 -11.36
C ARG A 154 16.74 13.70 -11.34
N GLU A 155 16.18 14.81 -11.81
CA GLU A 155 14.73 14.90 -12.04
C GLU A 155 14.29 14.00 -13.22
N PRO A 156 13.09 13.40 -13.13
CA PRO A 156 12.55 12.58 -14.21
C PRO A 156 12.06 13.42 -15.37
N ASP A 157 12.32 12.95 -16.60
CA ASP A 157 11.73 13.52 -17.80
C ASP A 157 10.32 12.97 -18.02
N GLY A 158 9.33 13.76 -17.64
CA GLY A 158 7.92 13.38 -17.74
C GLY A 158 7.50 12.33 -16.71
N PRO A 159 6.46 11.53 -16.98
CA PRO A 159 5.88 10.64 -15.97
C PRO A 159 6.78 9.45 -15.65
N VAL A 160 7.07 9.28 -14.36
CA VAL A 160 7.74 8.08 -13.83
C VAL A 160 6.78 6.90 -13.83
N ARG A 161 7.22 5.76 -14.36
CA ARG A 161 6.47 4.51 -14.41
C ARG A 161 7.27 3.37 -13.81
N ARG A 162 6.55 2.46 -13.16
CA ARG A 162 7.09 1.20 -12.66
C ARG A 162 7.20 0.20 -13.81
N THR A 163 8.27 -0.57 -13.83
CA THR A 163 8.46 -1.70 -14.76
C THR A 163 8.01 -3.02 -14.15
N CYS A 164 7.80 -3.07 -12.83
CA CYS A 164 7.22 -4.20 -12.12
C CYS A 164 5.71 -4.01 -11.87
N GLY A 165 4.98 -5.12 -11.71
CA GLY A 165 3.53 -5.13 -11.46
C GLY A 165 3.09 -4.86 -10.02
N ILE A 166 4.03 -4.56 -9.12
CA ILE A 166 3.78 -4.25 -7.70
C ILE A 166 4.05 -2.76 -7.46
N ASP A 167 3.44 -2.18 -6.42
CA ASP A 167 3.68 -0.82 -5.93
C ASP A 167 5.09 -0.62 -5.33
N CYS A 168 6.11 -0.90 -6.14
CA CYS A 168 7.52 -0.77 -5.78
C CYS A 168 8.04 0.64 -6.09
N TYR A 169 8.95 1.10 -5.25
CA TYR A 169 9.65 2.37 -5.34
C TYR A 169 11.16 2.20 -5.44
N ARG A 170 11.63 0.99 -5.77
CA ARG A 170 13.05 0.71 -5.99
C ARG A 170 13.47 1.30 -7.34
N GLY A 171 14.58 2.02 -7.36
CA GLY A 171 15.12 2.72 -8.52
C GLY A 171 15.23 1.90 -9.80
N ASP A 172 15.69 0.65 -9.67
CA ASP A 172 15.86 -0.29 -10.79
C ASP A 172 14.55 -0.55 -11.56
N HIS A 173 13.42 -0.39 -10.89
CA HIS A 173 12.09 -0.62 -11.47
C HIS A 173 11.41 0.69 -11.88
N LEU A 174 12.11 1.82 -11.86
CA LEU A 174 11.55 3.12 -12.20
C LEU A 174 12.14 3.64 -13.51
N THR A 175 11.25 4.03 -14.41
CA THR A 175 11.62 4.58 -15.72
C THR A 175 10.87 5.88 -15.96
N ASP A 176 11.56 6.87 -16.51
CA ASP A 176 10.96 8.09 -17.03
C ASP A 176 10.73 7.96 -18.55
N SER A 177 10.43 9.06 -19.24
CA SER A 177 10.17 9.01 -20.68
C SER A 177 11.43 8.72 -21.48
N VAL A 178 12.55 9.35 -21.13
CA VAL A 178 13.83 9.18 -21.83
C VAL A 178 14.37 7.75 -21.71
N ILE A 179 14.31 7.16 -20.51
CA ILE A 179 14.72 5.77 -20.30
C ILE A 179 13.86 4.83 -21.14
N ARG A 180 12.53 5.04 -21.16
CA ARG A 180 11.62 4.22 -21.97
C ARG A 180 11.87 4.35 -23.47
N GLU A 181 12.11 5.57 -23.95
CA GLU A 181 12.46 5.82 -25.36
C GLU A 181 13.75 5.12 -25.76
N ARG A 182 14.79 5.19 -24.91
CA ARG A 182 16.06 4.48 -25.11
C ARG A 182 15.86 2.96 -25.14
N HIS A 183 15.08 2.40 -24.21
CA HIS A 183 14.75 0.98 -24.22
C HIS A 183 13.97 0.57 -25.48
N ALA A 184 12.99 1.37 -25.90
CA ALA A 184 12.23 1.10 -27.12
C ALA A 184 13.11 1.15 -28.37
N ALA A 185 14.03 2.12 -28.45
CA ALA A 185 15.01 2.22 -29.53
C ALA A 185 15.97 1.02 -29.54
N ALA A 186 16.49 0.63 -28.38
CA ALA A 186 17.36 -0.54 -28.23
C ALA A 186 16.65 -1.85 -28.62
N GLN A 187 15.39 -2.03 -28.17
CA GLN A 187 14.58 -3.19 -28.57
C GLN A 187 14.30 -3.21 -30.08
N LYS A 188 14.05 -2.04 -30.69
CA LYS A 188 13.86 -1.93 -32.13
C LYS A 188 15.14 -2.27 -32.90
N ALA A 189 16.31 -1.86 -32.40
CA ALA A 189 17.61 -2.16 -33.00
C ALA A 189 18.02 -3.64 -32.83
N ALA A 190 17.71 -4.25 -31.70
CA ALA A 190 18.01 -5.66 -31.41
C ALA A 190 17.07 -6.65 -32.11
N LYS A 191 15.92 -6.18 -32.61
CA LYS A 191 14.96 -7.05 -33.29
C LYS A 191 15.59 -7.60 -34.58
N PRO A 192 15.74 -8.93 -34.72
CA PRO A 192 16.31 -9.50 -35.93
C PRO A 192 15.46 -9.12 -37.15
N ALA A 193 16.13 -8.94 -38.29
CA ALA A 193 15.44 -8.76 -39.56
C ALA A 193 14.46 -9.91 -39.76
N ARG A 194 13.18 -9.58 -39.99
CA ARG A 194 12.14 -10.59 -40.19
C ARG A 194 12.49 -11.38 -41.45
N GLU A 195 12.50 -12.71 -41.37
CA GLU A 195 12.71 -13.56 -42.55
C GLU A 195 11.80 -13.12 -43.71
N PRO A 196 12.29 -13.14 -44.96
CA PRO A 196 11.49 -12.75 -46.11
C PRO A 196 10.23 -13.63 -46.17
N ALA A 197 9.09 -13.00 -46.40
CA ALA A 197 7.82 -13.71 -46.46
C ALA A 197 7.85 -14.76 -47.58
N LYS A 198 7.70 -16.04 -47.19
CA LYS A 198 7.69 -17.17 -48.12
C LYS A 198 6.38 -17.19 -48.92
N CYS A 199 6.47 -17.59 -50.19
CA CYS A 199 5.30 -17.83 -51.03
C CYS A 199 4.42 -18.93 -50.43
N GLY A 200 3.11 -18.90 -50.71
CA GLY A 200 2.15 -19.82 -50.10
C GLY A 200 1.67 -19.40 -48.70
N THR A 201 2.01 -18.19 -48.25
CA THR A 201 1.51 -17.62 -46.99
C THR A 201 0.76 -16.30 -47.25
N ARG A 202 -0.11 -15.89 -46.32
CA ARG A 202 -0.77 -14.57 -46.39
C ARG A 202 0.25 -13.42 -46.40
N SER A 203 1.35 -13.56 -45.67
CA SER A 203 2.46 -12.59 -45.71
C SER A 203 3.16 -12.55 -47.06
N GLY A 204 3.29 -13.69 -47.75
CA GLY A 204 3.79 -13.76 -49.13
C GLY A 204 2.85 -13.07 -50.12
N TYR A 205 1.53 -13.24 -49.97
CA TYR A 205 0.54 -12.49 -50.75
C TYR A 205 0.67 -10.97 -50.56
N GLN A 206 0.74 -10.51 -49.32
CA GLN A 206 0.92 -9.09 -48.99
C GLN A 206 2.24 -8.52 -49.55
N LYS A 207 3.29 -9.34 -49.63
CA LYS A 207 4.56 -8.94 -50.26
C LYS A 207 4.36 -8.65 -51.75
N HIS A 208 3.75 -9.55 -52.51
CA HIS A 208 3.45 -9.32 -53.93
C HIS A 208 2.64 -8.05 -54.17
N VAL A 209 1.61 -7.81 -53.34
CA VAL A 209 0.78 -6.60 -53.42
C VAL A 209 1.60 -5.33 -53.20
N ARG A 210 2.46 -5.32 -52.16
CA ARG A 210 3.32 -4.18 -51.84
C ARG A 210 4.34 -3.90 -52.93
N GLU A 211 4.93 -4.94 -53.48
CA GLU A 211 5.96 -4.88 -54.52
C GLU A 211 5.36 -4.73 -55.94
N LYS A 212 4.02 -4.74 -56.05
CA LYS A 212 3.28 -4.69 -57.33
C LYS A 212 3.73 -5.75 -58.34
N THR A 213 4.07 -6.95 -57.85
CA THR A 213 4.49 -8.08 -58.68
C THR A 213 3.33 -9.04 -58.94
N VAL A 214 3.46 -9.89 -59.96
CA VAL A 214 2.46 -10.93 -60.25
C VAL A 214 2.33 -11.86 -59.06
N ILE A 215 1.13 -11.92 -58.49
CA ILE A 215 0.84 -12.75 -57.33
C ILE A 215 0.84 -14.21 -57.77
N CYS A 216 1.59 -15.08 -57.09
CA CYS A 216 1.60 -16.51 -57.41
C CYS A 216 0.32 -17.23 -56.92
N GLY A 217 -0.01 -18.37 -57.55
CA GLY A 217 -1.17 -19.19 -57.19
C GLY A 217 -1.24 -19.58 -55.70
N PRO A 218 -0.14 -20.09 -55.10
CA PRO A 218 -0.11 -20.43 -53.68
C PRO A 218 -0.42 -19.25 -52.75
N CYS A 219 0.08 -18.04 -53.08
CA CYS A 219 -0.20 -16.84 -52.29
C CYS A 219 -1.67 -16.40 -52.39
N ARG A 220 -2.27 -16.45 -53.58
CA ARG A 220 -3.72 -16.17 -53.75
C ARG A 220 -4.56 -17.13 -52.91
N GLN A 221 -4.25 -18.43 -52.99
CA GLN A 221 -4.94 -19.46 -52.22
C GLN A 221 -4.81 -19.22 -50.72
N ALA A 222 -3.58 -18.97 -50.24
CA ALA A 222 -3.33 -18.69 -48.83
C ALA A 222 -4.06 -17.45 -48.31
N ASN A 223 -4.24 -16.41 -49.14
CA ASN A 223 -5.05 -15.25 -48.77
C ASN A 223 -6.54 -15.60 -48.67
N THR A 224 -7.08 -16.29 -49.67
CA THR A 224 -8.48 -16.78 -49.67
C THR A 224 -8.78 -17.67 -48.47
N ASP A 225 -7.89 -18.61 -48.16
CA ASP A 225 -8.05 -19.51 -47.02
C ASP A 225 -8.02 -18.76 -45.69
N ALA A 226 -7.16 -17.75 -45.58
CA ALA A 226 -7.10 -16.91 -44.39
C ALA A 226 -8.35 -16.01 -44.25
N ASP A 227 -8.91 -15.50 -45.35
CA ASP A 227 -10.17 -14.72 -45.32
C ASP A 227 -11.38 -15.60 -44.99
N ARG A 228 -11.43 -16.83 -45.53
CA ARG A 228 -12.43 -17.83 -45.14
C ARG A 228 -12.33 -18.17 -43.65
N ARG A 229 -11.11 -18.34 -43.14
CA ARG A 229 -10.87 -18.60 -41.71
C ARG A 229 -11.34 -17.43 -40.85
N LEU A 230 -11.03 -16.19 -41.24
CA LEU A 230 -11.49 -15.00 -40.53
C LEU A 230 -13.01 -14.97 -40.38
N ARG A 231 -13.75 -15.28 -41.45
CA ARG A 231 -15.22 -15.35 -41.41
C ARG A 231 -15.73 -16.44 -40.47
N ARG A 232 -15.02 -17.57 -40.36
CA ARG A 232 -15.47 -18.73 -39.56
C ARG A 232 -15.08 -18.61 -38.08
N THR A 233 -13.87 -18.14 -37.78
CA THR A 233 -13.28 -18.21 -36.43
C THR A 233 -12.97 -16.83 -35.84
N GLY A 234 -13.28 -15.75 -36.55
CA GLY A 234 -12.91 -14.38 -36.14
C GLY A 234 -11.42 -14.07 -36.22
N THR A 235 -10.59 -14.98 -36.77
CA THR A 235 -9.13 -14.78 -36.89
C THR A 235 -8.57 -15.31 -38.21
N THR A 236 -7.57 -14.63 -38.76
CA THR A 236 -6.84 -15.07 -39.97
C THR A 236 -5.74 -16.08 -39.67
N LYS A 237 -5.35 -16.23 -38.40
CA LYS A 237 -4.25 -17.11 -37.98
C LYS A 237 -4.68 -18.58 -37.96
N VAL A 238 -3.81 -19.47 -38.39
CA VAL A 238 -3.99 -20.92 -38.19
C VAL A 238 -3.87 -21.18 -36.68
N ALA A 239 -4.76 -21.97 -36.09
CA ALA A 239 -4.55 -22.49 -34.74
C ALA A 239 -3.34 -23.43 -34.79
N VAL A 240 -2.37 -23.18 -33.92
CA VAL A 240 -1.18 -24.03 -33.76
C VAL A 240 -1.55 -25.24 -32.93
#